data_AF-A0A1S2SVU0-F1
#
_entry.id   AF-A0A1S2SVU0-F1
#
_cell.length_a   1.000
_cell.length_b   1.000
_cell.length_c   1.000
_cell.angle_alpha   90.00
_cell.angle_beta   90.00
_cell.angle_gamma   90.00
#
_symmetry.space_group_name_H-M   'P 1'
#
loop_
_entity.id
_entity.type
_entity.pdbx_description
1 polymer ?
#
loop_
_entity_poly.entity_id
_entity_poly.type
_entity_poly.pdbx_seq_one_letter_code
_entity_poly.pdbx_strand_id
1 'polypeptide(L)'
;MVFFFDAGLVQQYVSTYNNWQGQTNANNTYSLYATGLSAKYQYEKVQLSGSLAWRVGNNPLYTQSGQQLNTDNMYRSVQGWIKGTIFF
;
A
#
# COMPACT_ATOMS: atom_id res chain seq x y z
N MET A 1 6.35 -17.50 11.65
CA MET A 1 5.56 -16.25 11.52
C MET A 1 6.50 -15.08 11.70
N VAL A 2 6.33 -14.02 10.94
CA VAL A 2 7.18 -12.82 10.91
C VAL A 2 6.29 -11.59 11.04
N PHE A 3 6.73 -10.61 11.82
CA PHE A 3 6.15 -9.28 11.85
C PHE A 3 6.94 -8.39 10.89
N PHE A 4 6.26 -7.54 10.12
CA PHE A 4 6.90 -6.64 9.17
C PHE A 4 6.38 -5.21 9.31
N PHE A 5 7.22 -4.26 8.90
CA PHE A 5 6.88 -2.86 8.73
C PHE A 5 7.37 -2.41 7.35
N ASP A 6 6.45 -1.91 6.53
CA ASP A 6 6.70 -1.43 5.18
C ASP A 6 6.61 0.09 5.16
N ALA A 7 7.58 0.72 4.50
CA ALA A 7 7.58 2.15 4.21
C ALA A 7 7.77 2.36 2.71
N GLY A 8 6.86 3.09 2.09
CA GLY A 8 6.93 3.47 0.68
C GLY A 8 7.00 4.98 0.53
N LEU A 9 7.89 5.48 -0.31
CA LEU A 9 7.91 6.87 -0.73
C LEU A 9 7.28 6.99 -2.10
N VAL A 10 6.31 7.88 -2.23
CA VAL A 10 5.69 8.23 -3.51
C VAL A 10 6.17 9.61 -3.89
N GLN A 11 6.80 9.71 -5.07
CA GLN A 11 7.13 10.99 -5.70
C GLN A 11 6.30 11.14 -6.97
N GLN A 12 5.50 12.20 -7.04
CA GLN A 12 4.73 12.53 -8.23
C GLN A 12 5.60 13.37 -9.17
N TYR A 13 6.01 12.80 -10.30
CA TYR A 13 6.71 13.50 -11.37
C TYR A 13 5.72 14.01 -12.41
N VAL A 14 5.08 15.15 -12.14
CA VAL A 14 4.46 15.95 -13.20
C VAL A 14 4.61 17.41 -12.79
N SER A 15 5.07 18.27 -13.70
CA SER A 15 4.80 19.71 -13.63
C SER A 15 3.29 19.86 -13.75
N THR A 16 2.58 19.71 -12.64
CA THR A 16 1.15 19.91 -12.60
C THR A 16 0.86 21.33 -13.09
N TYR A 17 -0.21 21.53 -13.86
CA TYR A 17 -0.63 22.88 -14.27
C TYR A 17 -0.61 23.83 -13.07
N ASN A 18 -0.22 25.09 -13.26
CA ASN A 18 -0.21 26.08 -12.18
C ASN A 18 -1.55 26.04 -11.43
N ASN A 19 -1.50 25.86 -10.11
CA ASN A 19 -2.64 25.69 -9.17
C ASN A 19 -3.27 24.28 -9.06
N TRP A 20 -2.73 23.22 -9.68
CA TRP A 20 -3.28 21.86 -9.50
C TRP A 20 -2.96 21.25 -8.12
N GLN A 21 -1.90 21.72 -7.46
CA GLN A 21 -1.64 21.42 -6.05
C GLN A 21 -2.76 21.93 -5.13
N GLY A 22 -3.60 22.85 -5.60
CA GLY A 22 -4.60 23.56 -4.79
C GLY A 22 -5.77 22.72 -4.26
N GLN A 23 -5.82 21.41 -4.51
CA GLN A 23 -6.88 20.53 -4.01
C GLN A 23 -6.39 19.17 -3.49
N THR A 24 -5.09 18.87 -3.61
CA THR A 24 -4.49 17.65 -3.07
C THR A 24 -3.65 18.01 -1.84
N ASN A 25 -4.03 17.52 -0.65
CA ASN A 25 -3.30 17.80 0.61
C ASN A 25 -1.93 17.07 0.72
N ALA A 26 -1.36 16.62 -0.40
CA ALA A 26 -0.10 15.89 -0.45
C ALA A 26 0.98 16.74 -1.12
N ASN A 27 2.15 16.82 -0.48
CA ASN A 27 3.36 17.29 -1.15
C ASN A 27 3.70 16.39 -2.34
N ASN A 28 4.44 16.90 -3.32
CA ASN A 28 4.95 16.12 -4.46
C ASN A 28 5.73 14.87 -4.04
N THR A 29 6.19 14.80 -2.80
CA THR A 29 6.76 13.59 -2.18
C THR A 29 6.07 13.33 -0.86
N TYR A 30 5.56 12.12 -0.66
CA TYR A 30 4.94 11.70 0.60
C TYR A 30 5.22 10.23 0.90
N SER A 31 5.19 9.89 2.19
CA SER A 31 5.42 8.53 2.68
C SER A 31 4.10 7.81 2.96
N LEU A 32 4.09 6.51 2.71
CA LEU A 32 3.05 5.58 3.10
C LEU A 32 3.67 4.50 3.98
N TYR A 33 2.93 4.07 4.99
CA TYR A 33 3.39 3.07 5.94
C TYR A 33 2.36 1.96 6.10
N ALA A 34 2.84 0.75 6.34
CA ALA A 34 2.02 -0.39 6.72
C ALA A 34 2.78 -1.27 7.72
N THR A 35 2.05 -1.97 8.57
CA THR A 35 2.60 -2.99 9.47
C THR A 35 1.82 -4.28 9.27
N GLY A 36 2.43 -5.43 9.50
CA GLY A 36 1.71 -6.66 9.27
C GLY A 36 2.35 -7.93 9.81
N LEU A 37 1.65 -9.01 9.55
CA LEU A 37 2.03 -10.38 9.87
C LEU A 37 2.17 -11.17 8.59
N SER A 38 3.21 -11.99 8.51
CA SER A 38 3.37 -12.96 7.44
C SER A 38 3.70 -14.34 7.99
N ALA A 39 3.11 -15.37 7.41
CA ALA A 39 3.39 -16.76 7.72
C ALA A 39 3.69 -17.50 6.43
N LYS A 40 4.64 -18.43 6.52
CA LYS A 40 5.07 -19.26 5.40
C LYS A 40 5.22 -20.68 5.90
N TYR A 41 4.66 -21.60 5.15
CA TYR A 41 4.75 -23.04 5.36
C TYR A 41 5.25 -23.68 4.08
N GLN A 42 6.23 -24.57 4.20
CA GLN A 42 6.75 -25.31 3.06
C GLN A 42 6.76 -26.79 3.41
N TYR A 43 6.23 -27.58 2.49
CA TYR A 43 6.23 -29.03 2.57
C TYR A 43 6.56 -29.60 1.20
N GLU A 44 7.65 -30.36 1.12
CA GLU A 44 8.21 -30.90 -0.13
C GLU A 44 8.32 -29.82 -1.22
N LYS A 45 7.60 -30.02 -2.33
CA LYS A 45 7.55 -29.14 -3.50
C LYS A 45 6.51 -28.03 -3.38
N VAL A 46 5.76 -27.95 -2.28
CA VAL A 46 4.68 -26.97 -2.10
C VAL A 46 5.06 -25.96 -1.04
N GLN A 47 4.82 -24.69 -1.33
CA GLN A 47 5.00 -23.59 -0.40
C GLN A 47 3.73 -22.74 -0.36
N LEU A 48 3.18 -22.60 0.84
CA LEU A 48 2.05 -21.72 1.13
C LEU A 48 2.56 -20.52 1.93
N SER A 49 2.12 -19.34 1.58
CA SER A 49 2.39 -18.11 2.32
C SER A 49 1.12 -17.29 2.45
N GLY A 50 0.95 -16.65 3.59
CA GLY A 50 -0.15 -15.74 3.87
C GLY A 50 0.40 -14.49 4.52
N SER A 51 -0.10 -13.32 4.13
CA SER A 51 0.26 -12.06 4.76
C SER A 51 -0.98 -11.22 5.03
N LEU A 52 -0.94 -10.48 6.13
CA LEU A 52 -1.96 -9.54 6.56
C LEU A 52 -1.27 -8.22 6.91
N ALA A 53 -1.71 -7.13 6.29
CA ALA A 53 -1.13 -5.80 6.41
C ALA A 53 -2.19 -4.81 6.86
N TRP A 54 -1.84 -3.96 7.83
CA TRP A 54 -2.61 -2.81 8.28
C TRP A 54 -1.92 -1.54 7.82
N ARG A 55 -2.69 -0.60 7.28
CA ARG A 55 -2.17 0.73 6.94
C ARG A 55 -1.86 1.50 8.22
N VAL A 56 -0.68 2.13 8.26
CA VAL A 56 -0.29 3.05 9.34
C VAL A 56 -0.40 4.47 8.82
N GLY A 57 -1.31 5.24 9.40
CA GLY A 57 -1.64 6.59 8.95
C GLY A 57 -2.65 6.64 7.78
N ASN A 58 -2.76 7.81 7.17
CA ASN A 58 -3.66 8.07 6.06
C ASN A 58 -2.88 8.38 4.78
N ASN A 59 -3.46 8.08 3.62
CA ASN A 59 -2.89 8.55 2.35
C ASN A 59 -3.18 10.06 2.24
N PRO A 60 -2.15 10.92 2.23
CA PRO A 60 -2.35 12.37 2.13
C PRO A 60 -2.85 12.80 0.73
N LEU A 61 -2.90 11.88 -0.24
CA LEU A 61 -3.36 12.17 -1.60
C LEU A 61 -4.89 12.19 -1.69
N TYR A 62 -5.41 13.30 -2.18
CA TYR A 62 -6.82 13.53 -2.48
C TYR A 62 -7.01 13.70 -3.99
N THR A 63 -8.24 13.52 -4.47
CA THR A 63 -8.68 13.89 -5.82
C THR A 63 -8.83 15.42 -5.91
N GLN A 64 -8.98 15.92 -7.14
CA GLN A 64 -9.29 17.33 -7.40
C GLN A 64 -10.57 17.81 -6.69
N SER A 65 -11.54 16.93 -6.42
CA SER A 65 -12.76 17.27 -5.67
C SER A 65 -12.57 17.25 -4.14
N GLY A 66 -11.34 17.12 -3.64
CA GLY A 66 -11.05 17.03 -2.20
C GLY A 66 -11.51 15.73 -1.57
N GLN A 67 -11.82 14.70 -2.37
CA GLN A 67 -12.14 13.36 -1.88
C GLN A 67 -10.85 12.56 -1.71
N GLN A 68 -10.79 11.68 -0.72
CA GLN A 68 -9.63 10.81 -0.58
C GLN A 68 -9.43 10.02 -1.88
N LEU A 69 -8.19 9.94 -2.39
CA LEU A 69 -7.93 9.19 -3.61
C LEU A 69 -8.13 7.69 -3.35
N ASN A 70 -9.37 7.26 -3.57
CA ASN A 70 -9.82 5.89 -3.50
C ASN A 70 -9.90 5.33 -4.92
N THR A 71 -8.77 5.18 -5.60
CA THR A 71 -8.75 4.37 -6.82
C THR A 71 -9.16 2.95 -6.42
N ASP A 72 -10.28 2.47 -6.95
CA ASP A 72 -10.77 1.08 -6.84
C ASP A 72 -11.09 0.54 -5.44
N ASN A 73 -11.63 1.36 -4.52
CA ASN A 73 -12.05 0.87 -3.20
C ASN A 73 -10.91 0.18 -2.41
N MET A 74 -9.66 0.53 -2.74
CA MET A 74 -8.42 -0.03 -2.17
C MET A 74 -7.91 0.75 -0.96
N TYR A 75 -8.62 1.81 -0.53
CA TYR A 75 -8.31 2.54 0.71
C TYR A 75 -8.81 1.78 1.95
N ARG A 76 -8.43 0.51 2.06
CA ARG A 76 -8.81 -0.37 3.15
C ARG A 76 -7.75 -0.28 4.24
N SER A 77 -8.20 -0.22 5.49
CA SER A 77 -7.29 -0.23 6.65
C SER A 77 -6.53 -1.55 6.78
N VAL A 78 -7.06 -2.63 6.19
CA VAL A 78 -6.49 -3.98 6.24
C VAL A 78 -6.51 -4.60 4.86
N GLN A 79 -5.41 -5.23 4.46
CA GLN A 79 -5.28 -6.01 3.23
C GLN A 79 -4.57 -7.32 3.53
N GLY A 80 -4.91 -8.39 2.81
CA GLY A 80 -4.24 -9.67 2.96
C GLY A 80 -4.22 -10.46 1.67
N TRP A 81 -3.23 -11.32 1.54
CA TRP A 81 -3.06 -12.19 0.39
C TRP A 81 -2.53 -13.56 0.81
N ILE A 82 -2.92 -14.57 0.05
CA ILE A 82 -2.42 -15.94 0.18
C ILE A 82 -1.77 -16.30 -1.15
N LYS A 83 -0.58 -16.89 -1.09
CA LYS A 83 0.18 -17.34 -2.25
C LYS A 83 0.62 -18.78 -2.05
N GLY A 84 0.24 -19.65 -2.98
CA GLY A 84 0.78 -20.99 -3.15
C GLY A 84 1.85 -21.01 -4.24
N THR A 85 2.88 -21.83 -4.09
CA THR A 85 3.92 -22.05 -5.11
C THR A 85 4.30 -23.52 -5.12
N ILE A 86 4.41 -24.08 -6.32
CA ILE A 86 4.86 -25.46 -6.54
C ILE A 86 6.22 -25.40 -7.25
N PHE A 87 7.24 -26.03 -6.68
CA PHE A 87 8.58 -26.12 -7.25
C PHE A 87 8.69 -27.41 -8.06
N PHE A 88 9.06 -27.30 -9.34
CA PHE A 88 9.24 -28.45 -10.23
C PHE A 88 10.66 -28.99 -10.18
#